data_AF-A0A919I228-F1
#
_entry.id   AF-A0A919I228-F1
#
_cell.length_a   1.000
_cell.length_b   1.000
_cell.length_c   1.000
_cell.angle_alpha   90.00
_cell.angle_beta   90.00
_cell.angle_gamma   90.00
#
_symmetry.space_group_name_H-M   'P 1'
#
loop_
_entity.id
_entity.type
_entity.pdbx_description
1 polymer ?
#
loop_
_entity_poly.entity_id
_entity_poly.type
_entity_poly.pdbx_seq_one_letter_code
_entity_poly.pdbx_strand_id
1 'polypeptide(L)'
;MKMIPAVSYEKIDDEGLHVTIGGERQLLAVDQVVICAGQEPRRELADPLRAAGKTVHLIGGCDVAAELDARRAIARALNWRWRFSPVRGGAMRLPGLPR
;
A
#
# COMPACT_ATOMS: atom_id res chain seq x y z
N MET A 1 2.76 -14.50 23.04
CA MET A 1 2.19 -14.41 21.68
C MET A 1 2.27 -15.78 21.04
N LYS A 2 1.15 -16.30 20.53
CA LYS A 2 1.10 -17.59 19.85
C LYS A 2 1.03 -17.34 18.36
N MET A 3 2.01 -17.84 17.61
CA MET A 3 2.01 -17.80 16.15
C MET A 3 1.67 -19.19 15.65
N ILE A 4 0.64 -19.29 14.82
CA ILE A 4 0.19 -20.56 14.26
C ILE A 4 0.28 -20.42 12.75
N PRO A 5 1.21 -21.13 12.09
CA PRO A 5 1.28 -21.17 10.63
C PRO A 5 0.24 -22.15 10.06
N ALA A 6 0.03 -22.10 8.74
CA ALA A 6 -0.82 -23.04 8.01
C ALA A 6 -2.27 -23.15 8.54
N VAL A 7 -2.85 -22.01 8.91
CA VAL A 7 -4.24 -21.90 9.38
C VAL A 7 -5.16 -21.68 8.19
N SER A 8 -6.25 -22.44 8.12
CA SER A 8 -7.38 -22.16 7.23
C SER A 8 -8.48 -21.46 8.03
N TYR A 9 -8.91 -20.27 7.60
CA TYR A 9 -9.96 -19.51 8.27
C TYR A 9 -11.34 -19.94 7.74
N GLU A 10 -12.25 -20.34 8.63
CA GLU A 10 -13.58 -20.83 8.23
C GLU A 10 -14.68 -19.79 8.41
N LYS A 11 -14.82 -19.25 9.64
CA LYS A 11 -15.84 -18.24 9.96
C LYS A 11 -15.48 -17.43 11.21
N ILE A 12 -16.17 -16.30 11.37
CA ILE A 12 -16.17 -15.48 12.58
C ILE A 12 -17.63 -15.38 13.04
N ASP A 13 -17.89 -15.66 14.31
CA ASP A 13 -19.19 -15.48 14.95
C ASP A 13 -19.02 -15.07 16.41
N ASP A 14 -20.13 -15.01 17.16
CA ASP A 14 -20.17 -14.56 18.56
C ASP A 14 -19.34 -15.43 19.50
N GLU A 15 -19.03 -16.68 19.11
CA GLU A 15 -18.18 -17.58 19.89
C GLU A 15 -16.68 -17.34 19.63
N GLY A 16 -16.32 -16.68 18.52
CA GLY A 16 -14.95 -16.31 18.17
C GLY A 16 -14.56 -16.67 16.74
N LEU A 17 -13.29 -17.02 16.55
CA LEU A 17 -12.71 -17.34 15.24
C LEU A 17 -12.59 -18.85 15.03
N HIS A 18 -13.31 -19.38 14.04
CA HIS A 18 -13.28 -20.78 13.66
C HIS A 18 -12.22 -21.02 12.59
N VAL A 19 -11.33 -21.98 12.85
CA VAL A 19 -10.20 -22.29 11.98
C VAL A 19 -10.00 -23.79 11.83
N THR A 20 -9.31 -24.19 10.77
CA THR A 20 -8.75 -25.53 10.63
C THR A 20 -7.22 -25.46 10.67
N ILE A 21 -6.62 -26.23 11.56
CA ILE A 21 -5.17 -26.31 11.77
C ILE A 21 -4.76 -27.78 11.66
N GLY A 22 -3.90 -28.12 10.70
CA GLY A 22 -3.48 -29.51 10.47
C GLY A 22 -4.62 -30.45 10.06
N GLY A 23 -5.71 -29.93 9.49
CA GLY A 23 -6.89 -30.70 9.10
C GLY A 23 -7.94 -30.86 10.21
N GLU A 24 -7.67 -30.38 11.43
CA GLU A 24 -8.62 -30.41 12.54
C GLU A 24 -9.27 -29.04 12.76
N ARG A 25 -10.59 -29.05 12.95
CA ARG A 25 -11.37 -27.86 13.27
C ARG A 25 -11.15 -27.44 14.73
N GLN A 26 -10.91 -26.14 14.94
CA GLN A 26 -10.68 -25.53 16.24
C GLN A 26 -11.42 -24.19 16.33
N LEU A 27 -11.94 -23.89 17.52
CA LEU A 27 -12.49 -22.58 17.86
C LEU A 27 -11.47 -21.81 18.71
N LEU A 28 -11.10 -20.62 18.24
CA LEU A 28 -10.36 -19.65 19.02
C LEU A 28 -11.36 -18.68 19.65
N ALA A 29 -11.74 -18.95 20.91
CA ALA A 29 -12.62 -18.07 21.68
C ALA A 29 -11.88 -16.78 22.03
N VAL A 30 -12.11 -15.73 21.24
CA VAL A 30 -11.47 -14.42 21.37
C VAL A 30 -12.53 -13.33 21.33
N ASP A 31 -12.32 -12.27 22.10
CA ASP A 31 -13.26 -11.14 22.14
C ASP A 31 -13.17 -10.27 20.88
N GLN A 32 -12.00 -10.23 20.24
CA GLN A 32 -11.74 -9.37 19.08
C GLN A 32 -10.89 -10.09 18.03
N VAL A 33 -11.30 -9.92 16.77
CA VAL A 33 -10.56 -10.38 15.60
C VAL A 33 -10.11 -9.16 14.80
N VAL A 34 -8.79 -8.97 14.69
CA VAL A 34 -8.19 -7.89 13.91
C VAL A 34 -7.76 -8.43 12.55
N ILE A 35 -8.28 -7.84 11.48
CA ILE A 35 -7.98 -8.26 10.11
C ILE A 35 -6.78 -7.49 9.57
N CYS A 36 -5.67 -8.19 9.36
CA CYS A 36 -4.44 -7.67 8.76
C CYS A 36 -4.15 -8.37 7.42
N ALA A 37 -5.15 -8.49 6.54
CA ALA A 37 -5.12 -9.29 5.31
C ALA A 37 -4.54 -8.57 4.07
N GLY A 38 -3.62 -7.62 4.28
CA GLY A 38 -3.05 -6.82 3.21
C GLY A 38 -3.83 -5.54 2.89
N GLN A 39 -3.56 -4.95 1.73
CA GLN A 39 -4.10 -3.65 1.30
C GLN A 39 -4.49 -3.66 -0.18
N GLU A 40 -5.46 -2.84 -0.57
CA GLU A 40 -5.85 -2.62 -1.96
C GLU A 40 -5.57 -1.18 -2.41
N PRO A 41 -5.22 -0.93 -3.68
CA PRO A 41 -4.98 0.42 -4.18
C PRO A 41 -6.26 1.25 -4.20
N ARG A 42 -6.30 2.36 -3.46
CA ARG A 42 -7.42 3.31 -3.51
C ARG A 42 -7.29 4.29 -4.67
N ARG A 43 -8.14 4.16 -5.70
CA ARG A 43 -8.06 4.92 -6.98
C ARG A 43 -9.31 5.70 -7.35
N GLU A 44 -10.29 5.82 -6.46
CA GLU A 44 -11.62 6.41 -6.73
C GLU A 44 -11.59 7.76 -7.47
N LEU A 45 -10.60 8.62 -7.20
CA LEU A 45 -10.49 9.94 -7.83
C LEU A 45 -9.78 9.93 -9.19
N ALA A 46 -9.09 8.85 -9.56
CA ALA A 46 -8.23 8.82 -10.73
C ALA A 46 -9.03 9.01 -12.04
N ASP A 47 -10.13 8.28 -12.19
CA ASP A 47 -10.93 8.30 -13.41
C ASP A 47 -11.81 9.55 -13.52
N PRO A 48 -12.49 10.01 -12.44
CA PRO A 48 -13.21 11.29 -12.48
C PRO A 48 -12.31 12.48 -12.86
N LEU A 49 -11.09 12.54 -12.33
CA LEU A 49 -10.15 13.64 -12.64
C LEU A 49 -9.66 13.58 -14.10
N ARG A 50 -9.42 12.37 -14.63
CA ARG A 50 -9.10 12.20 -16.06
C ARG A 50 -10.26 12.64 -16.95
N ALA A 51 -11.48 12.26 -16.60
CA ALA A 51 -12.69 12.66 -17.33
C ALA A 51 -12.91 14.19 -17.32
N ALA A 52 -12.50 14.87 -16.24
CA ALA A 52 -12.49 16.32 -16.14
C ALA A 52 -11.32 17.00 -16.89
N GLY A 53 -10.58 16.26 -17.73
CA GLY A 53 -9.46 16.79 -18.51
C GLY A 53 -8.22 17.13 -17.70
N LYS A 54 -8.09 16.63 -16.46
CA LYS A 54 -6.92 16.87 -15.62
C LYS A 54 -5.85 15.81 -15.87
N THR A 55 -4.60 16.22 -15.86
CA THR A 55 -3.47 15.29 -15.83
C THR A 55 -3.40 14.62 -14.46
N VAL A 56 -3.44 13.29 -14.42
CA VAL A 56 -3.41 12.50 -13.19
C VAL A 56 -2.22 11.56 -13.20
N HIS A 57 -1.48 11.54 -12.09
CA HIS A 57 -0.38 10.60 -11.86
C HIS A 57 -0.63 9.84 -10.56
N LEU A 58 -0.56 8.50 -10.62
CA LEU A 58 -0.67 7.65 -9.45
C LEU A 58 0.74 7.37 -8.91
N ILE A 59 0.93 7.59 -7.60
CA ILE A 59 2.19 7.35 -6.87
C ILE A 59 1.92 6.64 -5.54
N GLY A 60 2.88 5.86 -5.03
CA GLY A 60 2.71 5.09 -3.80
C GLY A 60 1.57 4.07 -3.85
N GLY A 61 0.89 3.90 -2.71
CA GLY A 61 -0.13 2.86 -2.49
C GLY A 61 -1.36 2.96 -3.40
N CYS A 62 -1.72 4.16 -3.87
CA CYS A 62 -2.84 4.31 -4.81
C CYS A 62 -2.53 3.71 -6.19
N ASP A 63 -1.25 3.55 -6.54
CA ASP A 63 -0.85 2.82 -7.73
C ASP A 63 -0.58 1.35 -7.42
N VAL A 64 0.20 1.03 -6.39
CA VAL A 64 0.44 -0.37 -6.01
C VAL A 64 0.44 -0.47 -4.48
N ALA A 65 -0.56 -1.16 -3.93
CA ALA A 65 -0.74 -1.40 -2.50
C ALA A 65 -0.11 -2.74 -2.08
N ALA A 66 1.17 -2.92 -2.40
CA ALA A 66 1.95 -4.06 -1.89
C ALA A 66 2.53 -3.74 -0.50
N GLU A 67 2.80 -4.78 0.30
CA GLU A 67 3.21 -4.72 1.71
C GLU A 67 4.28 -3.65 2.04
N LEU A 68 4.12 -3.02 3.22
CA LEU A 68 4.98 -2.03 3.89
C LEU A 68 6.03 -1.32 2.99
N ASP A 69 5.57 -0.54 2.02
CA ASP A 69 6.49 0.06 1.03
C ASP A 69 6.49 1.61 1.04
N ALA A 70 6.68 2.19 2.22
CA ALA A 70 6.93 3.63 2.36
C ALA A 70 8.14 4.08 1.53
N ARG A 71 9.18 3.24 1.47
CA ARG A 71 10.40 3.49 0.71
C ARG A 71 10.13 3.65 -0.78
N ARG A 72 9.39 2.74 -1.42
CA ARG A 72 9.02 2.87 -2.84
C ARG A 72 8.06 4.01 -3.07
N ALA A 73 7.12 4.26 -2.17
CA ALA A 73 6.25 5.42 -2.29
C ALA A 73 7.08 6.72 -2.40
N ILE A 74 8.07 6.89 -1.50
CA ILE A 74 8.99 8.02 -1.51
C ILE A 74 9.85 8.03 -2.77
N ALA A 75 10.49 6.91 -3.13
CA ALA A 75 11.34 6.84 -4.32
C ALA A 75 10.57 7.17 -5.61
N ARG A 76 9.30 6.74 -5.70
CA ARG A 76 8.43 7.05 -6.82
C ARG A 76 8.02 8.51 -6.85
N ALA A 77 7.73 9.10 -5.70
CA ALA A 77 7.45 10.54 -5.58
C ALA A 77 8.67 11.36 -6.02
N LEU A 78 9.87 10.98 -5.57
CA LEU A 78 11.12 11.64 -5.98
C LEU A 78 11.35 11.50 -7.48
N ASN A 79 11.24 10.29 -8.05
CA ASN A 79 11.41 10.08 -9.49
C ASN A 79 10.36 10.86 -10.29
N TRP A 80 9.09 10.84 -9.87
CA TRP A 80 8.03 11.62 -10.51
C TRP A 80 8.36 13.12 -10.48
N ARG A 81 8.76 13.65 -9.32
CA ARG A 81 9.19 15.04 -9.18
C ARG A 81 10.33 15.36 -10.12
N TRP A 82 11.36 14.52 -10.19
CA TRP A 82 12.44 14.72 -11.13
C TRP A 82 11.96 14.69 -12.57
N ARG A 83 11.05 13.77 -12.94
CA ARG A 83 10.55 13.56 -14.31
C ARG A 83 9.74 14.71 -14.87
N PHE A 84 8.96 15.34 -14.02
CA PHE A 84 8.07 16.43 -14.40
C PHE A 84 8.52 17.78 -13.82
N SER A 85 9.75 17.86 -13.30
CA SER A 85 10.33 19.13 -12.85
C SER A 85 10.58 20.04 -14.05
N PRO A 86 10.09 21.30 -14.04
CA PRO A 86 10.38 22.28 -15.08
C PRO A 86 11.87 22.68 -15.12
N VAL A 87 12.67 22.23 -14.15
CA VAL A 87 14.12 22.48 -14.06
C VAL A 87 14.93 21.56 -14.98
N ARG A 88 14.29 20.60 -15.69
CA ARG A 88 14.94 19.82 -16.77
C ARG A 88 15.16 20.69 -18.01
N GLY A 89 16.14 21.58 -17.90
CA GLY A 89 16.57 22.50 -18.94
C GLY A 89 17.65 23.47 -18.44
N GLY A 90 17.75 23.67 -17.12
CA GLY A 90 18.84 24.42 -16.51
C GLY A 90 19.67 23.51 -15.62
N ALA A 91 20.95 23.35 -15.94
CA ALA A 91 21.92 22.82 -15.00
C ALA A 91 21.70 23.47 -13.63
N MET A 92 21.61 22.65 -12.58
CA MET A 92 21.60 23.13 -11.21
C MET A 92 22.92 23.87 -10.96
N ARG A 93 22.94 25.19 -11.16
CA ARG A 93 24.05 26.03 -10.70
C ARG A 93 23.96 26.06 -9.18
N LEU A 94 24.77 25.21 -8.55
CA LEU A 94 25.12 25.39 -7.15
C LEU A 94 25.85 26.74 -7.04
N PRO A 95 25.39 27.67 -6.18
CA PRO A 95 26.12 28.91 -5.97
C PRO A 95 27.47 28.56 -5.32
N GLY A 96 28.58 28.78 -6.04
CA GLY A 96 29.93 28.72 -5.49
C GLY A 96 30.94 27.75 -6.11
N LEU A 97 30.63 27.02 -7.21
CA LEU A 97 31.65 26.27 -7.95
C LEU A 97 32.05 26.97 -9.27
N PRO A 98 33.35 27.22 -9.52
CA PRO A 98 33.83 27.69 -10.81
C PRO A 98 33.68 26.61 -11.90
N ARG A 99 33.69 27.07 -13.16
CA ARG A 99 33.32 26.33 -14.37
C ARG A 99 34.15 25.08 -14.62
#